data_AF-A0AAX3ZN33-F1
#
_entry.id   AF-A0AAX3ZN33-F1
#
_cell.length_a   1.000
_cell.length_b   1.000
_cell.length_c   1.000
_cell.angle_alpha   90.00
_cell.angle_beta   90.00
_cell.angle_gamma   90.00
#
_symmetry.space_group_name_H-M   'P 1'
#
loop_
_entity.id
_entity.type
_entity.pdbx_description
1 polymer ?
#
loop_
_entity_poly.entity_id
_entity_poly.type
_entity_poly.pdbx_seq_one_letter_code
_entity_poly.pdbx_strand_id
1 'polypeptide(L)'
;MDREGRLSAAVRAANDRSFADASTARALVALPPPPEPVAGCAACAQLAALRSHARAVGDGSAETDADVLLARHRRQAHERTRRVFRYVPFVIAQDPSALPEYEARCVSGDEADCGASSGPCRGPEEVEEWQRGHTRETRHLRYRRLFADYAVLEPVMSRTGSAGATDRTGGPGGTWAEVPDTPPRT
;
A
#
# COMPACT_ATOMS: atom_id res chain seq x y z
N MET A 1 -49.55 39.41 -30.13
CA MET A 1 -48.65 38.61 -29.26
C MET A 1 -49.08 38.83 -27.83
N ASP A 2 -49.53 37.77 -27.14
CA ASP A 2 -50.20 37.87 -25.84
C ASP A 2 -49.21 38.10 -24.66
N ARG A 3 -49.68 38.65 -23.54
CA ARG A 3 -48.87 38.96 -22.34
C ARG A 3 -48.22 37.71 -21.75
N GLU A 4 -48.94 36.59 -21.75
CA GLU A 4 -48.46 35.26 -21.34
C GLU A 4 -47.22 34.83 -22.16
N GLY A 5 -47.30 35.00 -23.49
CA GLY A 5 -46.22 34.67 -24.41
C GLY A 5 -44.96 35.50 -24.18
N ARG A 6 -45.10 36.79 -23.83
CA ARG A 6 -43.96 37.66 -23.48
C ARG A 6 -43.31 37.25 -22.16
N LEU A 7 -44.10 36.90 -21.15
CA LEU A 7 -43.59 36.43 -19.85
C LEU A 7 -42.85 35.09 -20.00
N SER A 8 -43.43 34.14 -20.73
CA SER A 8 -42.80 32.84 -21.01
C SER A 8 -41.50 32.99 -21.80
N ALA A 9 -41.46 33.88 -22.81
CA ALA A 9 -40.24 34.16 -23.56
C ALA A 9 -39.15 34.81 -22.71
N ALA A 10 -39.51 35.75 -21.83
CA ALA A 10 -38.57 36.39 -20.92
C ALA A 10 -37.97 35.41 -19.90
N VAL A 11 -38.79 34.49 -19.36
CA VAL A 11 -38.33 33.42 -18.46
C VAL A 11 -37.37 32.47 -19.17
N ARG A 12 -37.68 32.03 -20.40
CA ARG A 12 -36.73 31.20 -21.19
C ARG A 12 -35.41 31.92 -21.43
N ALA A 13 -35.46 33.19 -21.86
CA ALA A 13 -34.25 33.97 -22.11
C ALA A 13 -33.43 34.20 -20.83
N ALA A 14 -34.07 34.32 -19.66
CA ALA A 14 -33.37 34.38 -18.38
C ALA A 14 -32.69 33.06 -18.03
N ASN A 15 -33.38 31.94 -18.25
CA ASN A 15 -32.85 30.61 -18.00
C ASN A 15 -31.65 30.31 -18.93
N ASP A 16 -31.77 30.61 -20.23
CA ASP A 16 -30.68 30.42 -21.21
C ASP A 16 -29.41 31.16 -20.80
N ARG A 17 -29.53 32.38 -20.24
CA ARG A 17 -28.39 33.13 -19.68
C ARG A 17 -27.81 32.44 -18.45
N SER A 18 -28.65 31.98 -17.52
CA SER A 18 -28.19 31.24 -16.34
C SER A 18 -27.43 29.96 -16.69
N PHE A 19 -27.83 29.24 -17.75
CA PHE A 19 -27.09 28.06 -18.23
C PHE A 19 -25.73 28.42 -18.85
N ALA A 20 -25.65 29.51 -19.62
CA ALA A 20 -24.38 30.01 -20.17
C ALA A 20 -23.41 30.46 -19.05
N ASP A 21 -23.93 31.13 -18.03
CA ASP A 21 -23.17 31.54 -16.85
C ASP A 21 -22.72 30.32 -16.03
N ALA A 22 -23.53 29.27 -15.91
CA ALA A 22 -23.17 28.03 -15.21
C ALA A 22 -22.05 27.25 -15.91
N SER A 23 -22.03 27.22 -17.24
CA SER A 23 -20.93 26.63 -18.04
C SER A 23 -19.62 27.39 -17.80
N THR A 24 -19.69 28.72 -17.83
CA THR A 24 -18.55 29.61 -17.53
C THR A 24 -18.09 29.45 -16.07
N ALA A 25 -19.03 29.34 -15.13
CA ALA A 25 -18.75 29.09 -13.72
C ALA A 25 -18.04 27.76 -13.51
N ARG A 26 -18.46 26.65 -14.14
CA ARG A 26 -17.75 25.36 -14.06
C ARG A 26 -16.30 25.46 -14.51
N ALA A 27 -16.03 26.22 -15.59
CA ALA A 27 -14.67 26.46 -16.04
C ALA A 27 -13.86 27.28 -15.01
N LEU A 28 -14.47 28.31 -14.42
CA LEU A 28 -13.84 29.13 -13.36
C LEU A 28 -13.50 28.32 -12.10
N VAL A 29 -14.33 27.32 -11.74
CA VAL A 29 -14.08 26.44 -10.59
C VAL A 29 -13.41 25.11 -10.97
N ALA A 30 -12.88 24.99 -12.19
CA ALA A 30 -12.19 23.80 -12.69
C ALA A 30 -12.97 22.48 -12.49
N LEU A 31 -14.30 22.52 -12.56
CA LEU A 31 -15.09 21.29 -12.53
C LEU A 31 -14.80 20.49 -13.80
N PRO A 32 -14.68 19.15 -13.69
CA PRO A 32 -14.46 18.32 -14.86
C PRO A 32 -15.58 18.48 -15.88
N PRO A 33 -15.27 18.38 -17.18
CA PRO A 33 -16.27 18.42 -18.23
C PRO A 33 -17.30 17.31 -18.03
N PRO A 34 -18.55 17.52 -18.45
CA PRO A 34 -19.60 16.51 -18.34
C PRO A 34 -19.17 15.22 -19.08
N PRO A 35 -19.52 14.04 -18.55
CA PRO A 35 -19.10 12.78 -19.13
C PRO A 35 -19.72 12.58 -20.52
N GLU A 36 -18.91 12.13 -21.47
CA GLU A 36 -19.37 11.79 -22.82
C GLU A 36 -19.71 10.31 -22.96
N PRO A 37 -20.78 9.95 -23.70
CA PRO A 37 -21.13 8.56 -23.97
C PRO A 37 -20.09 7.88 -24.85
N VAL A 38 -19.74 6.63 -24.52
CA VAL A 38 -18.86 5.81 -25.37
C VAL A 38 -19.63 5.34 -26.60
N ALA A 39 -19.07 5.56 -27.79
CA ALA A 39 -19.66 5.14 -29.06
C ALA A 39 -19.96 3.64 -29.06
N GLY A 40 -21.16 3.25 -29.51
CA GLY A 40 -21.60 1.86 -29.56
C GLY A 40 -22.12 1.27 -28.24
N CYS A 41 -22.03 1.99 -27.12
CA CYS A 41 -22.65 1.54 -25.86
C CYS A 41 -24.08 2.05 -25.72
N ALA A 42 -25.07 1.15 -25.83
CA ALA A 42 -26.48 1.49 -25.72
C ALA A 42 -26.86 2.13 -24.37
N ALA A 43 -26.26 1.67 -23.27
CA ALA A 43 -26.50 2.24 -21.94
C ALA A 43 -25.97 3.68 -21.83
N CYS A 44 -24.78 3.96 -22.37
CA CYS A 44 -24.26 5.32 -22.46
C CYS A 44 -25.20 6.24 -23.25
N ALA A 45 -25.71 5.77 -24.40
CA ALA A 45 -26.63 6.54 -25.23
C ALA A 45 -27.95 6.86 -24.52
N GLN A 46 -28.51 5.91 -23.76
CA GLN A 46 -29.73 6.13 -22.97
C GLN A 46 -29.53 7.19 -21.88
N LEU A 47 -28.43 7.14 -21.14
CA LEU A 47 -28.12 8.13 -20.11
C LEU A 47 -27.88 9.53 -20.72
N ALA A 48 -27.25 9.61 -21.89
CA ALA A 48 -27.11 10.88 -22.62
C ALA A 48 -28.47 11.43 -23.11
N ALA A 49 -29.39 10.57 -23.52
CA ALA A 49 -30.74 10.97 -23.90
C ALA A 49 -31.55 11.49 -22.69
N LEU A 50 -31.44 10.84 -21.53
CA LEU A 50 -32.04 11.32 -20.28
C LEU A 50 -31.52 12.70 -19.90
N ARG A 51 -30.20 12.92 -19.98
CA ARG A 51 -29.57 14.23 -19.74
C ARG A 51 -30.12 15.30 -20.67
N SER A 52 -30.20 15.02 -21.98
CA SER A 52 -30.73 15.96 -22.97
C SER A 52 -32.20 16.28 -22.74
N HIS A 53 -33.00 15.30 -22.34
CA HIS A 53 -34.40 15.51 -21.98
C HIS A 53 -34.54 16.40 -20.73
N ALA A 54 -33.80 16.10 -19.66
CA ALA A 54 -33.79 16.88 -18.43
C ALA A 54 -33.42 18.36 -18.69
N ARG A 55 -32.41 18.60 -19.53
CA ARG A 55 -32.05 19.96 -19.96
C ARG A 55 -33.18 20.66 -20.73
N ALA A 56 -33.85 19.95 -21.65
CA ALA A 56 -34.93 20.52 -22.46
C ALA A 56 -36.14 20.95 -21.62
N VAL A 57 -36.42 20.26 -20.51
CA VAL A 57 -37.51 20.59 -19.58
C VAL A 57 -37.07 21.48 -18.41
N GLY A 58 -35.76 21.73 -18.26
CA GLY A 58 -35.19 22.57 -17.21
C GLY A 58 -35.05 21.89 -15.84
N ASP A 59 -34.97 20.55 -15.79
CA ASP A 59 -34.75 19.79 -14.55
C ASP A 59 -33.25 19.59 -14.29
N GLY A 60 -32.66 20.52 -13.53
CA GLY A 60 -31.23 20.49 -13.21
C GLY A 60 -30.81 19.33 -12.30
N SER A 61 -31.73 18.78 -11.49
CA SER A 61 -31.44 17.62 -10.64
C SER A 61 -31.29 16.38 -11.50
N ALA A 62 -32.27 16.13 -12.38
CA ALA A 62 -32.24 15.00 -13.30
C ALA A 62 -31.06 15.09 -14.29
N GLU A 63 -30.68 16.30 -14.72
CA GLU A 63 -29.47 16.50 -15.55
C GLU A 63 -28.20 16.04 -14.81
N THR A 64 -28.04 16.48 -13.55
CA THR A 64 -26.89 16.12 -12.72
C THR A 64 -26.85 14.62 -12.40
N ASP A 65 -28.00 14.02 -12.11
CA ASP A 65 -28.11 12.57 -11.87
C ASP A 65 -27.72 11.77 -13.10
N ALA A 66 -28.16 12.20 -14.30
CA ALA A 66 -27.78 11.55 -15.56
C ALA A 66 -26.26 11.63 -15.81
N ASP A 67 -25.62 12.76 -15.51
CA ASP A 67 -24.17 12.91 -15.55
C ASP A 67 -23.47 11.95 -14.56
N VAL A 68 -23.93 11.88 -13.31
CA VAL A 68 -23.37 10.98 -12.29
C VAL A 68 -23.47 9.52 -12.71
N LEU A 69 -24.64 9.11 -13.22
CA LEU A 69 -24.88 7.76 -13.72
C LEU A 69 -24.01 7.42 -14.92
N LEU A 70 -23.86 8.34 -15.88
CA LEU A 70 -23.02 8.14 -17.07
C LEU A 70 -21.54 8.01 -16.70
N ALA A 71 -21.03 8.87 -15.80
CA ALA A 71 -19.66 8.77 -15.32
C ALA A 71 -19.40 7.43 -14.59
N ARG A 72 -20.35 6.98 -13.78
CA ARG A 72 -20.27 5.68 -13.09
C ARG A 72 -20.23 4.52 -14.08
N HIS A 73 -21.14 4.50 -15.05
CA HIS A 73 -21.20 3.45 -16.06
C HIS A 73 -19.89 3.35 -16.84
N ARG A 74 -19.35 4.49 -17.30
CA ARG A 74 -18.07 4.54 -18.03
C ARG A 74 -16.92 3.91 -17.24
N ARG A 75 -16.77 4.29 -15.97
CA ARG A 75 -15.73 3.71 -15.10
C ARG A 75 -15.85 2.19 -14.97
N GLN A 76 -17.08 1.70 -14.86
CA GLN A 76 -17.34 0.28 -14.61
C GLN A 76 -17.26 -0.58 -15.87
N ALA A 77 -17.81 -0.10 -16.99
CA ALA A 77 -17.96 -0.85 -18.23
C ALA A 77 -16.85 -0.63 -19.25
N HIS A 78 -16.17 0.54 -19.21
CA HIS A 78 -15.26 0.97 -20.29
C HIS A 78 -13.83 1.27 -19.83
N GLU A 79 -13.61 1.58 -18.55
CA GLU A 79 -12.28 1.99 -18.03
C GLU A 79 -11.60 0.91 -17.20
N ARG A 80 -12.09 -0.33 -17.22
CA ARG A 80 -11.57 -1.42 -16.40
C ARG A 80 -10.21 -1.92 -16.92
N THR A 81 -9.19 -1.08 -16.82
CA THR A 81 -7.79 -1.50 -16.82
C THR A 81 -7.58 -2.27 -15.53
N ARG A 82 -7.63 -3.60 -15.60
CA ARG A 82 -7.41 -4.45 -14.44
C ARG A 82 -5.93 -4.31 -14.04
N ARG A 83 -5.61 -3.35 -13.16
CA ARG A 83 -4.32 -3.33 -12.48
C ARG A 83 -4.22 -4.61 -11.66
N VAL A 84 -3.40 -5.54 -12.13
CA VAL A 84 -3.17 -6.79 -11.42
C VAL A 84 -1.96 -6.58 -10.52
N PHE A 85 -2.20 -6.41 -9.23
CA PHE A 85 -1.17 -6.58 -8.21
C PHE A 85 -0.95 -8.09 -8.05
N ARG A 86 0.17 -8.63 -8.57
CA ARG A 86 0.54 -10.03 -8.34
C ARG A 86 1.44 -10.10 -7.12
N TYR A 87 1.10 -10.99 -6.19
CA TYR A 87 1.98 -11.36 -5.11
C TYR A 87 3.22 -12.08 -5.66
N VAL A 88 4.40 -11.61 -5.29
CA VAL A 88 5.67 -12.31 -5.55
C VAL A 88 6.19 -12.79 -4.21
N PRO A 89 6.24 -14.11 -3.96
CA PRO A 89 6.83 -14.62 -2.73
C PRO A 89 8.31 -14.25 -2.65
N PHE A 90 8.78 -13.91 -1.46
CA PHE A 90 10.19 -13.63 -1.18
C PHE A 90 10.63 -14.40 0.06
N VAL A 91 11.93 -14.63 0.16
CA VAL A 91 12.60 -15.10 1.37
C VAL A 91 13.48 -13.97 1.90
N ILE A 92 13.58 -13.87 3.22
CA ILE A 92 14.51 -12.99 3.90
C ILE A 92 15.78 -13.81 4.15
N ALA A 93 16.87 -13.49 3.45
CA ALA A 93 18.16 -14.14 3.59
C ALA A 93 19.19 -13.15 4.16
N GLN A 94 20.20 -13.65 4.87
CA GLN A 94 21.30 -12.81 5.34
C GLN A 94 22.12 -12.33 4.14
N ASP A 95 22.48 -11.04 4.14
CA ASP A 95 23.31 -10.42 3.12
C ASP A 95 24.75 -10.93 3.23
N PRO A 96 25.28 -11.66 2.23
CA PRO A 96 26.65 -12.16 2.26
C PRO A 96 27.70 -11.07 2.03
N SER A 97 27.29 -9.87 1.58
CA SER A 97 28.19 -8.76 1.28
C SER A 97 28.48 -7.86 2.48
N ALA A 98 27.71 -7.98 3.56
CA ALA A 98 27.84 -7.18 4.76
C ALA A 98 28.20 -8.03 5.98
N LEU A 99 29.20 -7.60 6.74
CA LEU A 99 29.58 -8.25 7.99
C LEU A 99 28.59 -7.87 9.10
N PRO A 100 28.25 -8.80 10.02
CA PRO A 100 27.46 -8.46 11.19
C PRO A 100 28.18 -7.49 12.12
N GLU A 101 27.40 -6.66 12.80
CA GLU A 101 27.86 -5.73 13.82
C GLU A 101 27.44 -6.20 15.22
N TYR A 102 28.36 -6.05 16.17
CA TYR A 102 28.16 -6.42 17.56
C TYR A 102 28.34 -5.18 18.44
N GLU A 103 27.46 -4.96 19.41
CA GLU A 103 27.65 -3.91 20.42
C GLU A 103 27.28 -4.46 21.79
N ALA A 104 27.94 -4.00 22.85
CA ALA A 104 27.43 -4.14 24.20
C ALA A 104 27.22 -2.78 24.86
N ARG A 105 26.15 -2.69 25.64
CA ARG A 105 25.86 -1.57 26.51
C ARG A 105 25.82 -2.03 27.95
N CYS A 106 26.54 -1.35 28.83
CA CYS A 106 26.46 -1.53 30.26
C CYS A 106 25.08 -1.03 30.74
N VAL A 107 24.28 -1.94 31.28
CA VAL A 107 22.97 -1.66 31.89
C VAL A 107 23.03 -1.95 33.39
N SER A 108 24.23 -1.83 33.97
CA SER A 108 24.44 -1.89 35.40
C SER A 108 24.27 -0.49 35.98
N GLY A 109 23.72 -0.41 37.19
CA GLY A 109 23.43 0.83 37.89
C GLY A 109 22.19 0.63 38.75
N ASP A 110 22.11 1.33 39.89
CA ASP A 110 21.04 1.13 40.87
C ASP A 110 19.83 2.05 40.57
N GLU A 111 20.09 3.32 40.24
CA GLU A 111 19.04 4.30 39.87
C GLU A 111 18.94 4.53 38.35
N ALA A 112 20.07 4.49 37.64
CA ALA A 112 20.13 4.65 36.19
C ALA A 112 21.21 3.75 35.61
N ASP A 113 20.98 3.23 34.41
CA ASP A 113 21.97 2.47 33.67
C ASP A 113 23.23 3.31 33.45
N CYS A 114 24.39 2.72 33.74
CA CYS A 114 25.70 3.30 33.46
C CYS A 114 25.82 3.77 32.01
N GLY A 115 25.22 3.03 31.06
CA GLY A 115 25.06 3.47 29.68
C GLY A 115 26.33 3.42 28.83
N ALA A 116 27.50 3.11 29.41
CA ALA A 116 28.73 2.92 28.67
C ALA A 116 28.55 1.87 27.56
N SER A 117 29.09 2.12 26.37
CA SER A 117 28.95 1.23 25.21
C SER A 117 30.32 0.88 24.63
N SER A 118 30.45 -0.34 24.09
CA SER A 118 31.60 -0.76 23.28
C SER A 118 31.68 -0.04 21.95
N GLY A 119 30.56 0.55 21.47
CA GLY A 119 30.37 0.90 20.07
C GLY A 119 30.25 -0.35 19.18
N PRO A 120 30.08 -0.15 17.86
CA PRO A 120 30.05 -1.24 16.89
C PRO A 120 31.40 -1.94 16.79
N CYS A 121 31.37 -3.25 16.99
CA CYS A 121 32.49 -4.18 16.92
C CYS A 121 32.27 -5.18 15.79
N ARG A 122 33.36 -5.67 15.19
CA ARG A 122 33.30 -6.61 14.05
C ARG A 122 33.10 -8.07 14.48
N GLY A 123 33.33 -8.36 15.75
CA GLY A 123 33.22 -9.70 16.31
C GLY A 123 32.78 -9.70 17.77
N PRO A 124 32.23 -10.82 18.25
CA PRO A 124 31.83 -10.97 19.64
C PRO A 124 33.02 -10.87 20.62
N GLU A 125 34.23 -11.22 20.19
CA GLU A 125 35.45 -11.19 21.01
C GLU A 125 35.86 -9.77 21.44
N GLU A 126 35.74 -8.79 20.54
CA GLU A 126 36.02 -7.38 20.81
C GLU A 126 35.04 -6.82 21.87
N VAL A 127 33.77 -7.21 21.75
CA VAL A 127 32.74 -6.87 22.74
C VAL A 127 33.05 -7.46 24.11
N GLU A 128 33.50 -8.71 24.16
CA GLU A 128 33.84 -9.39 25.41
C GLU A 128 35.10 -8.81 26.07
N GLU A 129 36.09 -8.40 25.28
CA GLU A 129 37.26 -7.67 25.78
C GLU A 129 36.85 -6.35 26.43
N TRP A 130 36.01 -5.57 25.75
CA TRP A 130 35.47 -4.33 26.31
C TRP A 130 34.70 -4.57 27.61
N GLN A 131 33.85 -5.61 27.67
CA GLN A 131 33.12 -5.97 28.89
C GLN A 131 34.07 -6.28 30.06
N ARG A 132 35.09 -7.11 29.83
CA ARG A 132 36.10 -7.45 30.85
C ARG A 132 36.83 -6.20 31.36
N GLY A 133 37.20 -5.29 30.45
CA GLY A 133 37.81 -4.01 30.80
C GLY A 133 36.87 -3.16 31.66
N HIS A 134 35.63 -2.97 31.21
CA HIS A 134 34.64 -2.18 31.92
C HIS A 134 34.30 -2.76 33.30
N THR A 135 34.13 -4.08 33.43
CA THR A 135 33.91 -4.75 34.72
C THR A 135 35.08 -4.53 35.67
N ARG A 136 36.32 -4.58 35.17
CA ARG A 136 37.50 -4.38 36.00
C ARG A 136 37.54 -2.98 36.61
N GLU A 137 37.12 -1.97 35.84
CA GLU A 137 37.13 -0.57 36.25
C GLU A 137 35.95 -0.19 37.13
N THR A 138 34.75 -0.67 36.79
CA THR A 138 33.49 -0.18 37.39
C THR A 138 32.80 -1.18 38.31
N ARG A 139 33.22 -2.45 38.29
CA ARG A 139 32.55 -3.58 38.96
C ARG A 139 31.11 -3.84 38.49
N HIS A 140 30.72 -3.24 37.37
CA HIS A 140 29.48 -3.55 36.69
C HIS A 140 29.52 -4.96 36.08
N LEU A 141 28.41 -5.69 36.19
CA LEU A 141 28.31 -7.10 35.79
C LEU A 141 27.14 -7.39 34.83
N ARG A 142 26.27 -6.40 34.58
CA ARG A 142 25.09 -6.51 33.73
C ARG A 142 25.28 -5.74 32.43
N TYR A 143 25.18 -6.46 31.32
CA TYR A 143 25.39 -5.93 29.96
C TYR A 143 24.25 -6.38 29.04
N ARG A 144 23.80 -5.47 28.17
CA ARG A 144 22.91 -5.76 27.05
C ARG A 144 23.75 -5.88 25.78
N ARG A 145 23.67 -7.00 25.07
CA ARG A 145 24.32 -7.20 23.77
C ARG A 145 23.34 -6.93 22.64
N LEU A 146 23.84 -6.30 21.57
CA LEU A 146 23.15 -6.11 20.30
C LEU A 146 23.93 -6.88 19.23
N PHE A 147 23.20 -7.58 18.39
CA PHE A 147 23.69 -8.24 17.19
C PHE A 147 22.85 -7.72 16.04
N ALA A 148 23.49 -7.12 15.05
CA ALA A 148 22.85 -6.60 13.85
C ALA A 148 23.46 -7.27 12.62
N ASP A 149 22.69 -8.09 11.93
CA ASP A 149 23.02 -8.56 10.59
C ASP A 149 22.20 -7.80 9.55
N TYR A 150 22.64 -7.91 8.30
CA TYR A 150 21.96 -7.31 7.17
C TYR A 150 21.20 -8.40 6.43
N ALA A 151 20.00 -8.07 5.94
CA ALA A 151 19.16 -9.02 5.23
C ALA A 151 18.76 -8.49 3.84
N VAL A 152 18.76 -9.40 2.87
CA VAL A 152 18.27 -9.18 1.51
C VAL A 152 16.93 -9.91 1.30
N LEU A 153 16.00 -9.27 0.58
CA LEU A 153 14.76 -9.90 0.16
C LEU A 153 14.95 -10.51 -1.22
N GLU A 154 15.11 -11.83 -1.26
CA GLU A 154 15.27 -12.54 -2.52
C GLU A 154 13.90 -13.04 -2.99
N PRO A 155 13.46 -12.68 -4.21
CA PRO A 155 12.27 -13.27 -4.78
C PRO A 155 12.46 -14.78 -4.86
N VAL A 156 11.47 -15.53 -4.35
CA VAL A 156 11.39 -16.96 -4.64
C VAL A 156 11.01 -17.05 -6.11
N MET A 157 12.02 -17.06 -6.99
CA MET A 157 11.78 -17.29 -8.41
C MET A 157 10.99 -18.58 -8.50
N SER A 158 9.78 -18.46 -9.04
CA SER A 158 8.92 -19.61 -9.28
C SER A 158 9.68 -20.46 -10.29
N ARG A 159 10.38 -21.50 -9.85
CA ARG A 159 10.89 -22.55 -10.74
C ARG A 159 9.68 -23.33 -11.24
N THR A 160 8.90 -22.69 -12.10
CA THR A 160 7.82 -23.34 -12.83
C THR A 160 8.47 -24.07 -14.00
N GLY A 161 8.83 -25.34 -13.76
CA GLY A 161 8.86 -26.37 -14.79
C GLY A 161 10.21 -26.71 -15.43
N SER A 162 10.91 -27.67 -14.83
CA SER A 162 11.25 -28.89 -15.59
C SER A 162 11.21 -30.07 -14.62
N ALA A 163 10.12 -30.83 -14.72
CA ALA A 163 10.09 -32.18 -14.19
C ALA A 163 10.93 -33.05 -15.15
N GLY A 164 12.01 -33.61 -14.63
CA GLY A 164 12.76 -34.71 -15.22
C GLY A 164 13.43 -35.50 -14.10
N ALA A 165 12.81 -36.61 -13.72
CA ALA A 165 13.39 -37.68 -12.91
C ALA A 165 14.76 -38.08 -13.49
N THR A 166 15.81 -38.37 -12.73
CA THR A 166 16.07 -39.49 -11.78
C THR A 166 17.39 -39.10 -11.06
N ASP A 167 17.81 -39.60 -9.91
CA ASP A 167 17.87 -40.97 -9.41
C ASP A 167 18.13 -40.93 -7.89
N ARG A 168 17.74 -42.01 -7.22
CA ARG A 168 18.14 -42.35 -5.85
C ARG A 168 19.66 -42.39 -5.75
N THR A 169 20.23 -41.91 -4.65
CA THR A 169 21.22 -42.63 -3.82
C THR A 169 21.53 -41.84 -2.54
N GLY A 170 21.37 -42.49 -1.38
CA GLY A 170 22.24 -42.30 -0.20
C GLY A 170 21.92 -41.16 0.77
N GLY A 171 21.50 -41.50 1.99
CA GLY A 171 21.35 -40.58 3.13
C GLY A 171 22.69 -40.10 3.75
N PRO A 172 22.74 -39.64 5.02
CA PRO A 172 21.99 -40.21 6.15
C PRO A 172 21.04 -39.22 6.85
N GLY A 173 19.99 -39.80 7.45
CA GLY A 173 19.03 -39.10 8.29
C GLY A 173 19.70 -38.49 9.53
N GLY A 174 19.51 -37.19 9.69
CA GLY A 174 19.71 -36.53 10.97
C GLY A 174 18.60 -36.99 11.92
N THR A 175 18.99 -37.76 12.94
CA THR A 175 18.14 -38.11 14.07
C THR A 175 17.84 -36.84 14.86
N TRP A 176 16.61 -36.35 14.83
CA TRP A 176 16.15 -35.43 15.88
C TRP A 176 15.98 -36.28 17.14
N ALA A 177 16.88 -36.11 18.10
CA ALA A 177 16.74 -36.72 19.41
C ALA A 177 15.45 -36.18 20.04
N GLU A 178 14.46 -37.04 20.23
CA GLU A 178 13.28 -36.78 21.05
C GLU A 178 13.76 -36.44 22.47
N VAL A 179 13.44 -35.24 22.92
CA VAL A 179 13.66 -34.81 24.30
C VAL A 179 12.55 -35.46 25.14
N PRO A 180 12.83 -36.37 26.09
CA PRO A 180 11.77 -36.95 26.90
C PRO A 180 11.21 -35.90 27.86
N ASP A 181 9.92 -35.63 27.69
CA ASP A 181 9.09 -34.82 28.56
C ASP A 181 9.06 -35.47 29.96
N THR A 182 9.85 -34.96 30.89
CA THR A 182 9.87 -35.40 32.27
C THR A 182 8.96 -34.47 33.07
N PRO A 183 7.79 -34.92 33.56
CA PRO A 183 6.94 -34.07 34.38
C PRO A 183 7.62 -33.77 35.73
N PRO A 184 7.36 -32.59 36.32
CA PRO A 184 7.92 -32.24 37.62
C PRO A 184 7.34 -33.18 38.70
N ARG A 185 8.22 -33.74 39.52
CA ARG A 185 7.82 -34.41 40.77
C ARG A 185 7.26 -33.38 41.75
N THR A 186 6.10 -33.71 42.31
CA THR A 186 5.46 -33.06 43.47
C THR A 186 6.35 -33.01 44.69
#